data_AF-A0A3M6R1C5-F1
#
_entry.id   AF-A0A3M6R1C5-F1
#
_cell.length_a   1.000
_cell.length_b   1.000
_cell.length_c   1.000
_cell.angle_alpha   90.00
_cell.angle_beta   90.00
_cell.angle_gamma   90.00
#
_symmetry.space_group_name_H-M   'P 1'
#
loop_
_entity.id
_entity.type
_entity.pdbx_description
1 polymer ?
#
loop_
_entity_poly.entity_id
_entity_poly.type
_entity_poly.pdbx_seq_one_letter_code
_entity_poly.pdbx_strand_id
1 'polypeptide(L)'
;MRSALWTLALFACAVAAALFLGSNRATVALFWHPWRIDLSLNLLLVGLALFLALAALLAWAIASVWRMPTEAKIWRDHRHDLAAHHAFARAAEHLAQERWEQALEEAAHVQHLLATLPPPASARETREQQSLLNANAWLREAATRAQTQPLSPSYAVAPHGLDQEH
;
A
#
# COMPACT_ATOMS: atom_id res chain seq x y z
N MET A 1 11.06 13.53 3.08
CA MET A 1 11.26 14.98 3.34
C MET A 1 11.17 15.36 4.82
N ARG A 2 10.22 14.83 5.61
CA ARG A 2 10.08 15.16 7.05
C ARG A 2 11.29 14.83 7.94
N SER A 3 12.07 13.80 7.61
CA SER A 3 13.27 13.41 8.36
C SER A 3 14.44 14.40 8.22
N ALA A 4 14.64 14.95 7.02
CA ALA A 4 15.71 15.90 6.74
C ALA A 4 15.52 17.24 7.48
N LEU A 5 14.28 17.68 7.63
CA LEU A 5 13.94 18.88 8.43
C LEU A 5 14.30 18.68 9.91
N TRP A 6 14.14 17.47 10.42
CA TRP A 6 14.45 17.14 11.81
C TRP A 6 15.95 17.10 12.09
N THR A 7 16.75 16.52 11.18
CA THR A 7 18.21 16.55 11.28
C THR A 7 18.75 17.98 11.17
N LEU A 8 18.12 18.82 10.36
CA LEU A 8 18.50 20.22 10.22
C LEU A 8 18.21 21.02 11.50
N ALA A 9 17.07 20.77 12.15
CA ALA A 9 16.74 21.39 13.43
C ALA A 9 17.70 20.95 14.55
N LEU A 10 18.04 19.66 14.63
CA LEU A 10 19.03 19.14 15.58
C LEU A 10 20.42 19.73 15.32
N PHE A 11 20.82 19.82 14.05
CA PHE A 11 22.10 20.39 13.66
C PHE A 11 22.18 21.88 13.99
N ALA A 12 21.13 22.66 13.70
CA ALA A 12 21.05 24.08 14.05
C ALA A 12 21.15 24.28 15.58
N CYS A 13 20.52 23.41 16.37
CA CYS A 13 20.61 23.45 17.84
C CYS A 13 22.05 23.15 18.32
N ALA A 14 22.72 22.16 17.73
CA ALA A 14 24.12 21.83 18.04
C ALA A 14 25.09 22.98 17.67
N VAL A 15 24.89 23.62 16.51
CA VAL A 15 25.70 24.76 16.06
C VAL A 15 25.48 25.97 16.99
N ALA A 16 24.24 26.28 17.37
CA ALA A 16 23.95 27.33 18.33
C ALA A 16 24.61 27.05 19.70
N ALA A 17 24.55 25.80 20.17
CA ALA A 17 25.23 25.39 21.40
C ALA A 17 26.75 25.58 21.30
N ALA A 18 27.39 25.15 20.21
CA ALA A 18 28.84 25.28 20.01
C ALA A 18 29.31 26.75 19.93
N LEU A 19 28.54 27.61 19.25
CA LEU A 19 28.83 29.04 19.15
C LEU A 19 28.74 29.75 20.51
N PHE A 20 27.79 29.36 21.36
CA PHE A 20 27.61 29.94 22.69
C PHE A 20 28.56 29.34 23.74
N LEU A 21 29.01 28.09 23.58
CA LEU A 21 29.97 27.43 24.48
C LEU A 21 31.38 28.04 24.42
N GLY A 22 31.72 28.72 23.32
CA GLY A 22 33.06 29.25 23.05
C GLY A 22 33.45 30.51 23.81
N SER A 23 32.54 31.21 24.51
CA SER A 23 32.90 32.43 25.23
C SER A 23 31.93 32.85 26.37
N ASN A 24 32.26 32.55 27.64
CA ASN A 24 32.29 33.51 28.78
C ASN A 24 32.26 32.92 30.21
N ARG A 25 32.71 33.75 31.18
CA ARG A 25 32.57 33.63 32.65
C ARG A 25 31.13 33.84 33.17
N ALA A 26 30.10 33.48 32.41
CA ALA A 26 28.71 33.65 32.84
C ALA A 26 28.32 32.52 33.79
N THR A 27 27.89 32.87 35.01
CA THR A 27 27.49 31.91 36.07
C THR A 27 26.05 32.23 36.48
N VAL A 28 25.17 31.24 36.42
CA VAL A 28 23.77 31.33 36.86
C VAL A 28 23.70 30.84 38.30
N ALA A 29 23.48 31.77 39.24
CA ALA A 29 23.29 31.46 40.65
C ALA A 29 21.80 31.18 40.91
N LEU A 30 21.44 29.92 41.14
CA LEU A 30 20.10 29.55 41.57
C LEU A 30 20.05 29.67 43.10
N PHE A 31 19.37 30.71 43.59
CA PHE A 31 19.18 30.95 45.02
C PHE A 31 17.91 30.24 45.51
N TRP A 32 18.08 29.12 46.20
CA TRP A 32 17.01 28.43 46.94
C TRP A 32 17.39 28.38 48.43
N HIS A 33 16.63 29.00 49.33
CA HIS A 33 16.97 29.02 50.76
C HIS A 33 17.00 27.58 51.32
N PRO A 34 18.09 27.02 51.92
CA PRO A 34 19.40 27.56 52.34
C PRO A 34 20.62 27.11 51.47
N TRP A 35 20.41 26.60 50.25
CA TRP A 35 21.47 26.14 49.34
C TRP A 35 21.61 27.05 48.12
N ARG A 36 22.79 27.65 47.95
CA ARG A 36 23.14 28.39 46.72
C ARG A 36 23.83 27.43 45.76
N ILE A 37 23.24 27.22 44.59
CA ILE A 37 23.82 26.38 43.55
C ILE A 37 24.23 27.28 42.39
N ASP A 38 25.54 27.49 42.25
CA ASP A 38 26.12 28.28 41.16
C ASP A 38 26.41 27.33 39.98
N LEU A 39 25.55 27.31 38.96
CA LEU A 39 25.80 26.57 37.72
C LEU A 39 26.51 27.51 36.74
N SER A 40 27.57 27.04 36.09
CA SER A 40 28.08 27.77 34.92
C SER A 40 26.98 27.81 33.85
N LEU A 41 26.85 28.94 33.16
CA LEU A 41 25.88 29.08 32.07
C LEU A 41 26.09 27.97 31.02
N ASN A 42 27.33 27.58 30.79
CA ASN A 42 27.69 26.43 29.95
C ASN A 42 27.04 25.13 30.44
N LEU A 43 27.06 24.83 31.74
CA LEU A 43 26.47 23.60 32.28
C LEU A 43 24.94 23.60 32.13
N LEU A 44 24.32 24.75 32.37
CA LEU A 44 22.88 24.94 32.18
C LEU A 44 22.48 24.75 30.70
N LEU A 45 23.24 25.34 29.78
CA LEU A 45 23.01 25.23 28.33
C LEU A 45 23.22 23.80 27.82
N VAL A 46 24.29 23.13 28.26
CA VAL A 46 24.55 21.71 27.92
C VAL A 46 23.43 20.83 28.46
N GLY A 47 22.99 21.05 29.69
CA GLY A 47 21.87 20.32 30.28
C GLY A 47 20.56 20.52 29.50
N LEU A 48 20.28 21.75 29.10
CA LEU A 48 19.09 22.08 28.30
C LEU A 48 19.15 21.45 26.90
N ALA A 49 20.30 21.52 26.24
CA ALA A 49 20.50 20.89 24.94
C ALA A 49 20.34 19.37 25.01
N LEU A 50 20.91 18.73 26.04
CA LEU A 50 20.77 17.29 26.28
C LEU A 50 19.31 16.91 26.55
N PHE A 51 18.61 17.70 27.37
CA PHE A 51 17.19 17.48 27.66
C PHE A 51 16.33 17.57 26.40
N LEU A 52 16.53 18.60 25.58
CA LEU A 52 15.80 18.77 24.32
C LEU A 52 16.11 17.63 23.33
N ALA A 53 17.37 17.19 23.25
CA ALA A 53 17.76 16.05 22.43
C ALA A 53 17.09 14.74 22.89
N LEU A 54 17.02 14.50 24.21
CA LEU A 54 16.33 13.33 24.77
C LEU A 54 14.82 13.38 24.52
N ALA A 55 14.18 14.53 24.73
CA ALA A 55 12.76 14.71 24.48
C ALA A 55 12.42 14.50 23.00
N ALA A 56 13.27 15.01 22.10
CA ALA A 56 13.19 14.76 20.68
C ALA A 56 13.28 13.27 20.33
N LEU A 57 14.25 12.56 20.91
CA LEU A 57 14.45 11.14 20.69
C LEU A 57 13.24 10.32 21.17
N LEU A 58 12.67 10.69 22.33
CA LEU A 58 11.51 10.03 22.90
C LEU A 58 10.26 10.25 22.03
N ALA A 59 10.03 11.49 21.58
CA ALA A 59 8.94 11.81 20.66
C ALA A 59 9.10 11.05 19.32
N TRP A 60 10.33 10.91 18.82
CA TRP A 60 10.63 10.14 17.63
C TRP A 60 10.35 8.64 17.82
N ALA A 61 10.75 8.05 18.95
CA ALA A 61 10.49 6.66 19.28
C ALA A 61 8.98 6.38 19.36
N ILE A 62 8.23 7.25 20.05
CA ILE A 62 6.76 7.16 20.13
C ILE A 62 6.16 7.27 18.72
N ALA A 63 6.54 8.27 17.93
CA ALA A 63 6.04 8.42 16.57
C ALA A 63 6.41 7.25 15.64
N SER A 64 7.55 6.59 15.86
CA SER A 64 7.99 5.42 15.10
C SER A 64 7.12 4.20 15.40
N VAL A 65 6.84 3.94 16.68
CA VAL A 65 5.94 2.87 17.14
C VAL A 65 4.52 3.09 16.58
N TRP A 66 4.07 4.34 16.51
CA TRP A 66 2.77 4.70 15.94
C TRP A 66 2.73 4.72 14.41
N ARG A 67 3.87 4.62 13.71
CA ARG A 67 3.95 4.57 12.24
C ARG A 67 3.99 3.15 11.67
N MET A 68 4.13 2.12 12.49
CA MET A 68 4.05 0.72 12.08
C MET A 68 2.66 0.11 11.77
N PRO A 69 1.51 0.62 12.26
CA PRO A 69 0.24 -0.07 12.03
C PRO A 69 -0.37 0.18 10.63
N THR A 70 0.15 1.13 9.86
CA THR A 70 -0.44 1.51 8.56
C THR A 70 0.10 0.67 7.41
N GLU A 71 1.41 0.36 7.39
CA GLU A 71 2.05 -0.39 6.29
C GLU A 71 1.77 -1.90 6.36
N ALA A 72 1.58 -2.46 7.56
CA ALA A 72 1.25 -3.88 7.73
C ALA A 72 -0.19 -4.21 7.30
N LYS A 73 -1.08 -3.20 7.24
CA LYS A 73 -2.46 -3.37 6.76
C LYS A 73 -2.50 -3.48 5.22
N ILE A 74 -1.70 -2.68 4.54
CA ILE A 74 -1.57 -2.66 3.06
C ILE A 74 -1.10 -4.02 2.52
N TRP A 75 -0.20 -4.71 3.24
CA TRP A 75 0.30 -6.04 2.83
C TRP A 75 -0.71 -7.18 2.95
N ARG A 76 -1.72 -7.05 3.80
CA ARG A 76 -2.81 -8.03 3.90
C ARG A 76 -3.84 -7.85 2.78
N ASP A 77 -4.11 -6.61 2.38
CA ASP A 77 -5.07 -6.32 1.33
C ASP A 77 -4.50 -6.68 -0.07
N HIS A 78 -3.21 -6.43 -0.31
CA HIS A 78 -2.56 -6.83 -1.56
C HIS A 78 -2.49 -8.35 -1.82
N ARG A 79 -2.54 -9.19 -0.79
CA ARG A 79 -2.55 -10.66 -0.99
C ARG A 79 -3.87 -11.16 -1.57
N HIS A 80 -4.99 -10.49 -1.26
CA HIS A 80 -6.29 -10.90 -1.78
C HIS A 80 -6.50 -10.45 -3.23
N ASP A 81 -5.96 -9.28 -3.63
CA ASP A 81 -5.99 -8.82 -5.02
C ASP A 81 -5.25 -9.79 -5.96
N LEU A 82 -4.08 -10.30 -5.54
CA LEU A 82 -3.31 -11.27 -6.34
C LEU A 82 -4.03 -12.61 -6.47
N ALA A 83 -4.73 -13.07 -5.42
CA ALA A 83 -5.50 -14.31 -5.47
C ALA A 83 -6.67 -14.21 -6.46
N ALA A 84 -7.39 -13.07 -6.45
CA ALA A 84 -8.47 -12.81 -7.39
C ALA A 84 -7.98 -12.74 -8.85
N HIS A 85 -6.84 -12.07 -9.10
CA HIS A 85 -6.25 -12.01 -10.44
C HIS A 85 -5.80 -13.39 -10.94
N HIS A 86 -5.20 -14.21 -10.07
CA HIS A 86 -4.79 -15.57 -10.44
C HIS A 86 -5.99 -16.47 -10.77
N ALA A 87 -7.06 -16.42 -9.97
CA ALA A 87 -8.27 -17.19 -10.23
C ALA A 87 -8.96 -16.73 -11.54
N PHE A 88 -8.98 -15.42 -11.82
CA PHE A 88 -9.47 -14.89 -13.10
C PHE A 88 -8.66 -15.40 -14.30
N ALA A 89 -7.32 -15.40 -14.19
CA ALA A 89 -6.45 -15.91 -15.25
C ALA A 89 -6.71 -17.40 -15.55
N ARG A 90 -6.94 -18.22 -14.51
CA ARG A 90 -7.31 -19.63 -14.67
C ARG A 90 -8.66 -19.81 -15.35
N ALA A 91 -9.68 -19.02 -14.98
CA ALA A 91 -10.98 -19.06 -15.64
C ALA A 91 -10.87 -18.71 -17.14
N ALA A 92 -10.05 -17.71 -17.48
CA ALA A 92 -9.74 -17.36 -18.87
C ALA A 92 -9.04 -18.49 -19.63
N GLU A 93 -8.11 -19.18 -18.97
CA GLU A 93 -7.41 -20.35 -19.54
C GLU A 93 -8.38 -21.51 -19.81
N HIS A 94 -9.28 -21.83 -18.87
CA HIS A 94 -10.31 -22.85 -19.07
C HIS A 94 -11.28 -22.49 -20.20
N LEU A 95 -11.65 -21.21 -20.34
CA LEU A 95 -12.44 -20.72 -21.46
C LEU A 95 -11.70 -20.95 -22.79
N ALA A 96 -10.40 -20.65 -22.85
CA ALA A 96 -9.58 -20.88 -24.04
C ALA A 96 -9.40 -22.36 -24.38
N GLN A 97 -9.46 -23.25 -23.39
CA GLN A 97 -9.39 -24.71 -23.55
C GLN A 97 -10.75 -25.37 -23.84
N GLU A 98 -11.81 -24.58 -24.10
CA GLU A 98 -13.18 -25.04 -24.35
C GLU A 98 -13.81 -25.82 -23.18
N ARG A 99 -13.26 -25.68 -21.97
CA ARG A 99 -13.76 -26.35 -20.76
C ARG A 99 -14.75 -25.44 -20.02
N TRP A 100 -15.93 -25.26 -20.62
CA TRP A 100 -16.92 -24.24 -20.21
C TRP A 100 -17.41 -24.42 -18.76
N GLU A 101 -17.62 -25.66 -18.29
CA GLU A 101 -18.07 -25.94 -16.92
C GLU A 101 -17.03 -25.53 -15.87
N GLN A 102 -15.76 -25.85 -16.13
CA GLN A 102 -14.63 -25.49 -15.26
C GLN A 102 -14.40 -23.97 -15.26
N ALA A 103 -14.55 -23.32 -16.41
CA ALA A 103 -14.47 -21.86 -16.51
C ALA A 103 -15.56 -21.15 -15.70
N LEU A 104 -16.78 -21.70 -15.67
CA LEU A 104 -17.89 -21.16 -14.89
C LEU A 104 -17.68 -21.36 -13.38
N GLU A 105 -17.16 -22.50 -12.95
CA GLU A 105 -16.85 -22.78 -11.55
C GLU A 105 -15.76 -21.84 -11.01
N GLU A 106 -14.66 -21.69 -11.76
CA GLU A 106 -13.58 -20.77 -11.40
C GLU A 106 -14.03 -19.30 -11.42
N ALA A 107 -14.88 -18.92 -12.38
CA ALA A 107 -15.44 -17.57 -12.41
C ALA A 107 -16.37 -17.30 -11.21
N ALA A 108 -17.14 -18.28 -10.75
CA ALA A 108 -17.94 -18.18 -9.53
C ALA A 108 -17.04 -18.06 -8.28
N HIS A 109 -15.92 -18.77 -8.24
CA HIS A 109 -14.92 -18.66 -7.18
C HIS A 109 -14.33 -17.24 -7.07
N VAL A 110 -13.97 -16.62 -8.20
CA VAL A 110 -13.52 -15.22 -8.26
C VAL A 110 -14.58 -14.28 -7.67
N GLN A 111 -15.85 -14.45 -8.01
CA GLN A 111 -16.92 -13.60 -7.50
C GLN A 111 -17.10 -13.75 -5.98
N HIS A 112 -16.98 -14.96 -5.46
CA HIS A 112 -17.01 -15.20 -4.01
C HIS A 112 -15.83 -14.51 -3.31
N LEU A 113 -14.62 -14.62 -3.86
CA LEU A 113 -13.43 -13.93 -3.32
C LEU A 113 -13.63 -12.41 -3.29
N LEU A 114 -14.13 -11.82 -4.38
CA LEU A 114 -14.40 -10.38 -4.44
C LEU A 114 -15.50 -9.94 -3.46
N ALA A 115 -16.52 -10.77 -3.23
CA ALA A 115 -17.57 -10.47 -2.26
C ALA A 115 -17.07 -10.49 -0.80
N THR A 116 -16.01 -11.26 -0.52
CA THR A 116 -15.38 -11.32 0.81
C THR A 116 -14.36 -10.21 1.06
N LEU A 117 -14.02 -9.41 0.03
CA LEU A 117 -13.07 -8.31 0.18
C LEU A 117 -13.65 -7.20 1.08
N PRO A 118 -12.81 -6.54 1.90
CA PRO A 118 -13.24 -5.35 2.63
C PRO A 118 -13.66 -4.25 1.63
N PRO A 119 -14.58 -3.35 2.04
CA PRO A 119 -15.01 -2.25 1.18
C PRO A 119 -13.80 -1.39 0.78
N PRO A 120 -13.72 -0.97 -0.50
CA PRO A 120 -12.56 -0.23 -1.01
C PRO A 120 -12.36 1.06 -0.22
N ALA A 121 -11.13 1.30 0.23
CA ALA A 121 -10.78 2.47 1.02
C ALA A 121 -10.61 3.73 0.15
N SER A 122 -10.38 3.55 -1.15
CA SER A 122 -10.17 4.64 -2.10
C SER A 122 -10.99 4.49 -3.39
N ALA A 123 -11.30 5.62 -4.03
CA ALA A 123 -11.99 5.62 -5.33
C ALA A 123 -11.20 4.92 -6.45
N ARG A 124 -9.87 4.83 -6.31
CA ARG A 124 -9.02 4.08 -7.22
C ARG A 124 -9.26 2.58 -7.07
N GLU A 125 -9.21 2.07 -5.84
CA GLU A 125 -9.52 0.67 -5.53
C GLU A 125 -10.93 0.30 -5.97
N THR A 126 -11.91 1.19 -5.78
CA THR A 126 -13.29 0.96 -6.27
C THR A 126 -13.33 0.74 -7.78
N ARG A 127 -12.59 1.55 -8.56
CA ARG A 127 -12.53 1.39 -10.03
C ARG A 127 -11.84 0.11 -10.43
N GLU A 128 -10.77 -0.26 -9.74
CA GLU A 128 -10.03 -1.50 -9.99
C GLU A 128 -10.91 -2.73 -9.70
N GLN A 129 -11.56 -2.77 -8.53
CA GLN A 129 -12.52 -3.83 -8.18
C GLN A 129 -13.70 -3.89 -9.14
N GLN A 130 -14.27 -2.74 -9.53
CA GLN A 130 -15.37 -2.69 -10.49
C GLN A 130 -14.94 -3.22 -11.87
N SER A 131 -13.72 -2.92 -12.30
CA SER A 131 -13.17 -3.44 -13.56
C SER A 131 -13.06 -4.97 -13.55
N LEU A 132 -12.62 -5.55 -12.42
CA LEU A 132 -12.51 -7.01 -12.28
C LEU A 132 -13.89 -7.68 -12.24
N LEU A 133 -14.86 -7.09 -11.54
CA LEU A 133 -16.24 -7.58 -11.54
C LEU A 133 -16.83 -7.59 -12.94
N ASN A 134 -16.66 -6.49 -13.69
CA ASN A 134 -17.15 -6.38 -15.06
C ASN A 134 -16.45 -7.40 -15.99
N ALA A 135 -15.14 -7.57 -15.85
CA ALA A 135 -14.38 -8.54 -16.63
C ALA A 135 -14.82 -9.98 -16.32
N ASN A 136 -15.02 -10.32 -15.05
CA ASN A 136 -15.52 -11.64 -14.63
C ASN A 136 -16.94 -11.89 -15.17
N ALA A 137 -17.83 -10.89 -15.09
CA ALA A 137 -19.19 -11.00 -15.63
C ALA A 137 -19.19 -11.28 -17.14
N TRP A 138 -18.36 -10.55 -17.90
CA TRP A 138 -18.18 -10.80 -19.34
C TRP A 138 -17.70 -12.22 -19.62
N LEU A 139 -16.73 -12.72 -18.85
CA LEU A 139 -16.15 -14.06 -19.00
C LEU A 139 -17.20 -15.15 -18.75
N ARG A 140 -18.03 -14.98 -17.72
CA ARG A 140 -19.16 -15.88 -17.44
C ARG A 140 -20.16 -15.88 -18.58
N GLU A 141 -20.55 -14.72 -19.09
CA GLU A 141 -21.48 -14.62 -20.20
C GLU A 141 -20.91 -15.24 -21.50
N ALA A 142 -19.61 -15.12 -21.74
CA ALA A 142 -18.93 -15.80 -22.84
C ALA A 142 -18.96 -17.33 -22.68
N ALA A 143 -18.63 -17.86 -21.49
CA ALA A 143 -18.67 -19.29 -21.20
C ALA A 143 -20.09 -19.87 -21.35
N THR A 144 -21.10 -19.17 -20.82
CA THR A 144 -22.51 -19.59 -20.93
C THR A 144 -22.96 -19.61 -22.39
N ARG A 145 -22.61 -18.58 -23.18
CA ARG A 145 -22.94 -18.53 -24.62
C ARG A 145 -22.30 -19.70 -25.38
N ALA A 146 -21.03 -19.99 -25.12
CA ALA A 146 -20.32 -21.10 -25.73
C ALA A 146 -20.92 -22.47 -25.35
N GLN A 147 -21.43 -22.61 -24.12
CA GLN A 147 -22.13 -23.82 -23.67
C GLN A 147 -23.51 -23.99 -24.36
N THR A 148 -24.27 -22.90 -24.51
CA THR A 148 -25.62 -22.94 -25.11
C THR A 148 -25.62 -23.07 -26.63
N GLN A 149 -24.52 -22.69 -27.29
CA GLN A 149 -24.37 -22.76 -28.73
C GLN A 149 -23.40 -23.90 -29.07
N PRO A 150 -23.83 -25.18 -29.12
CA PRO A 150 -23.00 -26.22 -29.70
C PRO A 150 -22.68 -25.75 -31.12
N LEU A 151 -21.38 -25.67 -31.46
CA LEU A 151 -20.92 -25.27 -32.78
C LEU A 151 -21.63 -26.13 -33.82
N SER A 152 -22.72 -25.62 -34.40
CA SER A 152 -23.31 -26.23 -35.59
C SER A 152 -22.17 -26.30 -36.60
N PRO A 153 -21.90 -27.48 -37.19
CA PRO A 153 -20.87 -27.63 -38.20
C PRO A 153 -21.33 -26.96 -39.50
N SER A 154 -21.44 -25.64 -39.49
CA SER A 154 -21.74 -24.81 -40.67
C SER A 154 -20.43 -24.29 -41.27
N TYR A 155 -19.48 -25.22 -41.44
CA TYR A 155 -18.34 -25.11 -42.34
C TYR A 155 -18.12 -26.44 -43.08
N ALA A 156 -19.17 -27.25 -43.27
CA ALA A 156 -19.21 -28.14 -44.42
C ALA A 156 -19.40 -27.25 -45.66
N VAL A 157 -18.29 -26.72 -46.15
CA VAL A 157 -18.15 -26.16 -47.49
C VAL A 157 -18.71 -27.21 -48.44
N ALA A 158 -19.92 -26.99 -48.94
CA ALA A 158 -20.40 -27.71 -50.09
C ALA A 158 -19.39 -27.44 -51.22
N PRO A 159 -18.76 -28.47 -51.82
CA PRO A 159 -18.02 -28.25 -53.05
C PRO A 159 -19.07 -27.82 -54.07
N HIS A 160 -19.11 -26.51 -54.34
CA HIS A 160 -19.92 -25.96 -55.41
C HIS A 160 -19.41 -26.63 -56.68
N GLY A 161 -20.23 -27.56 -57.19
CA GLY A 161 -19.97 -28.26 -58.43
C GLY A 161 -19.66 -27.25 -59.52
N LEU A 162 -18.57 -27.56 -60.23
CA LEU A 162 -18.43 -27.49 -61.67
C LEU A 162 -19.78 -27.34 -62.36
N ASP A 163 -19.94 -26.27 -63.14
CA ASP A 163 -20.63 -26.26 -64.45
C ASP A 163 -20.69 -24.80 -64.95
N GLN A 164 -19.60 -24.37 -65.57
CA GLN A 164 -19.62 -23.33 -66.59
C GLN A 164 -19.25 -24.01 -67.90
N GLU A 165 -20.24 -24.66 -68.52
CA GLU A 165 -20.21 -25.02 -69.94
C GLU A 165 -21.33 -24.26 -70.67
N HIS A 166 -20.93 -23.71 -71.82
CA HIS A 166 -21.69 -23.11 -72.94
C HIS A 166 -22.10 -21.63 -72.87
#